data_AF-A0A1K1NKP4-F1
#
_entry.id   AF-A0A1K1NKP4-F1
#
_cell.length_a   1.000
_cell.length_b   1.000
_cell.length_c   1.000
_cell.angle_alpha   90.00
_cell.angle_beta   90.00
_cell.angle_gamma   90.00
#
_symmetry.space_group_name_H-M   'P 1'
#
loop_
_entity.id
_entity.type
_entity.pdbx_description
1 polymer ?
#
loop_
_entity_poly.entity_id
_entity_poly.type
_entity_poly.pdbx_seq_one_letter_code
_entity_poly.pdbx_strand_id
1 'polypeptide(L)'
;MSLREQALSLAQHRGFNVFPLAPGSKKPPHGSNGFKDATRDAHRIRQAFSTDNFNIGIRCDVCNDTNIFVLDIDGPEGEAALADLVAANKPLPATLESQTRRGRHMIFYAAGPVGSSVSKVGNHIDVRGHNGYIVAPGSTVDGHTYRFIDPHKRIQRAPEWLYRLVRGAGATAEATPADRAPLQGGRC
;
A
#
# COMPACT_ATOMS: atom_id res chain seq x y z
N MET A 1 -21.64 -7.54 -9.22
CA MET A 1 -21.38 -6.20 -8.66
C MET A 1 -20.52 -5.45 -9.66
N SER A 2 -20.92 -4.24 -10.03
CA SER A 2 -20.14 -3.36 -10.92
C SER A 2 -18.85 -2.87 -10.25
N LEU A 3 -17.85 -2.43 -11.02
CA LEU A 3 -16.63 -1.84 -10.46
C LEU A 3 -16.92 -0.57 -9.65
N ARG A 4 -17.94 0.21 -10.03
CA ARG A 4 -18.40 1.37 -9.26
C ARG A 4 -18.92 0.98 -7.88
N GLU A 5 -19.79 -0.04 -7.80
CA GLU A 5 -20.32 -0.54 -6.52
C GLU A 5 -19.19 -1.13 -5.66
N GLN A 6 -18.25 -1.83 -6.29
CA GLN A 6 -17.08 -2.36 -5.60
C GLN A 6 -16.19 -1.24 -5.03
N ALA A 7 -15.96 -0.16 -5.79
CA ALA A 7 -15.21 1.01 -5.33
C ALA A 7 -15.91 1.69 -4.14
N LEU A 8 -17.23 1.86 -4.22
CA LEU A 8 -18.04 2.39 -3.11
C LEU A 8 -17.94 1.49 -1.88
N SER A 9 -18.05 0.17 -2.04
CA SER A 9 -17.93 -0.77 -0.92
C SER A 9 -16.55 -0.72 -0.26
N LEU A 10 -15.47 -0.63 -1.04
CA LEU A 10 -14.11 -0.47 -0.52
C LEU A 10 -13.96 0.85 0.26
N ALA A 11 -14.51 1.94 -0.25
CA ALA A 11 -14.44 3.24 0.42
C ALA A 11 -15.28 3.34 1.70
N GLN A 12 -16.54 2.88 1.63
CA GLN A 12 -17.54 3.08 2.68
C GLN A 12 -17.47 2.01 3.76
N HIS A 13 -17.25 0.75 3.40
CA HIS A 13 -17.27 -0.37 4.37
C HIS A 13 -15.87 -0.80 4.84
N ARG A 14 -14.83 -0.57 4.02
CA ARG A 14 -13.44 -0.86 4.43
C ARG A 14 -12.66 0.37 4.83
N GLY A 15 -13.01 1.54 4.28
CA GLY A 15 -12.34 2.81 4.60
C GLY A 15 -11.13 3.11 3.73
N PHE A 16 -10.99 2.47 2.57
CA PHE A 16 -9.89 2.71 1.63
C PHE A 16 -10.11 3.96 0.78
N ASN A 17 -9.06 4.76 0.57
CA ASN A 17 -9.08 5.78 -0.49
C ASN A 17 -8.89 5.12 -1.85
N VAL A 18 -9.89 5.25 -2.71
CA VAL A 18 -9.93 4.61 -4.04
C VAL A 18 -9.89 5.65 -5.16
N PHE A 19 -9.39 5.23 -6.33
CA PHE A 19 -9.33 6.05 -7.54
C PHE A 19 -9.41 5.16 -8.79
N PRO A 20 -9.78 5.70 -9.97
CA PRO A 20 -9.84 4.91 -11.19
C PRO A 20 -8.46 4.55 -11.73
N LEU A 21 -8.34 3.33 -12.24
CA LEU A 21 -7.26 2.84 -13.10
C LEU A 21 -7.86 2.53 -14.47
N ALA A 22 -7.08 2.76 -15.53
CA ALA A 22 -7.53 2.49 -16.90
C ALA A 22 -8.00 1.03 -17.04
N PRO A 23 -9.02 0.75 -17.87
CA PRO A 23 -9.56 -0.60 -18.03
C PRO A 23 -8.48 -1.62 -18.40
N GLY A 24 -8.50 -2.79 -17.76
CA GLY A 24 -7.50 -3.85 -18.02
C GLY A 24 -6.07 -3.52 -17.56
N SER A 25 -5.84 -2.36 -16.96
CA SER A 25 -4.52 -1.84 -16.62
C SER A 25 -4.37 -1.62 -15.12
N LYS A 26 -3.10 -1.52 -14.70
CA LYS A 26 -2.68 -1.09 -13.36
C LYS A 26 -2.27 0.39 -13.30
N LYS A 27 -2.45 1.15 -14.40
CA LYS A 27 -2.07 2.56 -14.50
C LYS A 27 -3.29 3.46 -14.43
N PRO A 28 -3.19 4.67 -13.85
CA PRO A 28 -4.26 5.66 -13.94
C PRO A 28 -4.62 6.01 -15.38
N PRO A 29 -5.86 6.44 -15.66
CA PRO A 29 -6.23 7.00 -16.95
C PRO A 29 -5.35 8.21 -17.31
N HIS A 30 -5.04 8.36 -18.60
CA HIS A 30 -4.29 9.49 -19.11
C HIS A 30 -5.00 10.82 -18.78
N GLY A 31 -4.26 11.81 -18.29
CA GLY A 31 -4.81 13.12 -17.90
C GLY A 31 -5.44 13.19 -16.51
N SER A 32 -5.48 12.09 -15.75
CA SER A 32 -5.86 12.11 -14.31
C SER A 32 -4.68 12.56 -13.42
N ASN A 33 -4.95 12.94 -12.16
CA ASN A 33 -3.88 13.14 -11.18
C ASN A 33 -3.42 11.82 -10.52
N GLY A 34 -3.90 10.67 -11.03
CA GLY A 34 -3.57 9.35 -10.53
C GLY A 34 -4.00 9.12 -9.09
N PHE A 35 -3.14 8.51 -8.29
CA PHE A 35 -3.42 8.20 -6.88
C PHE A 35 -3.69 9.46 -6.03
N LYS A 36 -3.33 10.66 -6.51
CA LYS A 36 -3.65 11.92 -5.83
C LYS A 36 -5.15 12.20 -5.83
N ASP A 37 -5.90 11.67 -6.79
CA ASP A 37 -7.37 11.78 -6.82
C ASP A 37 -8.07 10.79 -5.87
N ALA A 38 -7.32 9.91 -5.18
CA ALA A 38 -7.90 8.90 -4.33
C ALA A 38 -8.73 9.48 -3.19
N THR A 39 -9.93 8.94 -3.02
CA THR A 39 -10.96 9.48 -2.15
C THR A 39 -11.85 8.38 -1.57
N ARG A 40 -12.55 8.72 -0.50
CA ARG A 40 -13.64 7.92 0.09
C ARG A 40 -15.01 8.55 -0.08
N ASP A 41 -15.05 9.73 -0.69
CA ASP A 41 -16.29 10.46 -0.91
C ASP A 41 -17.14 9.75 -1.97
N ALA A 42 -18.35 9.35 -1.58
CA ALA A 42 -19.23 8.56 -2.44
C ALA A 42 -19.68 9.31 -3.71
N HIS A 43 -19.82 10.64 -3.64
CA HIS A 43 -20.17 11.44 -4.81
C HIS A 43 -19.02 11.47 -5.81
N ARG A 44 -17.79 11.75 -5.34
CA ARG A 44 -16.58 11.73 -6.18
C ARG A 44 -16.34 10.36 -6.79
N ILE A 45 -16.55 9.27 -6.05
CA ILE A 45 -16.44 7.91 -6.57
C ILE A 45 -17.47 7.65 -7.67
N ARG A 46 -18.75 8.00 -7.46
CA ARG A 46 -19.78 7.81 -8.49
C ARG A 46 -19.45 8.55 -9.78
N GLN A 47 -18.92 9.77 -9.66
CA GLN A 47 -18.50 10.58 -10.80
C GLN A 47 -17.28 9.97 -11.50
N ALA A 48 -16.26 9.56 -10.75
CA ALA A 48 -15.02 8.99 -11.29
C ALA A 48 -15.21 7.64 -11.99
N PHE A 49 -16.25 6.88 -11.62
CA PHE A 49 -16.58 5.57 -12.20
C PHE A 49 -17.90 5.61 -12.98
N SER A 50 -18.18 6.71 -13.68
CA SER A 50 -19.48 6.94 -14.35
C SER A 50 -19.56 6.41 -15.80
N THR A 51 -18.46 6.41 -16.55
CA THR A 51 -18.47 6.17 -18.01
C THR A 51 -17.73 4.90 -18.42
N ASP A 52 -16.63 4.56 -17.75
CA ASP A 52 -15.76 3.46 -18.14
C ASP A 52 -15.73 2.36 -17.09
N ASN A 53 -15.43 1.13 -17.53
CA ASN A 53 -15.17 0.00 -16.67
C ASN A 53 -13.76 0.10 -16.05
N PHE A 54 -13.49 1.22 -15.37
CA PHE A 54 -12.22 1.49 -14.72
C PHE A 54 -11.94 0.45 -13.66
N ASN A 55 -10.73 -0.10 -13.69
CA ASN A 55 -10.18 -0.81 -12.55
C ASN A 55 -10.06 0.14 -11.36
N ILE A 56 -9.89 -0.43 -10.17
CA ILE A 56 -9.88 0.32 -8.92
C ILE A 56 -8.47 0.30 -8.37
N GLY A 57 -7.89 1.47 -8.12
CA GLY A 57 -6.67 1.63 -7.34
C GLY A 57 -7.01 1.92 -5.87
N ILE A 58 -6.22 1.39 -4.94
CA ILE A 58 -6.23 1.75 -3.51
C ILE A 58 -4.93 2.47 -3.21
N ARG A 59 -5.01 3.70 -2.67
CA ARG A 59 -3.83 4.39 -2.14
C ARG A 59 -3.42 3.77 -0.81
N CYS A 60 -2.13 3.51 -0.63
CA CYS A 60 -1.62 2.71 0.48
C CYS A 60 -1.06 3.54 1.64
N ASP A 61 -1.50 4.78 1.81
CA ASP A 61 -1.07 5.67 2.89
C ASP A 61 -1.99 5.59 4.12
N VAL A 62 -3.31 5.58 3.91
CA VAL A 62 -4.28 5.69 5.00
C VAL A 62 -5.59 4.92 4.72
N CYS A 63 -6.14 4.32 5.77
CA CYS A 63 -7.44 3.67 5.78
C CYS A 63 -8.19 4.04 7.07
N ASN A 64 -9.39 4.62 6.99
CA ASN A 64 -10.11 5.18 8.16
C ASN A 64 -9.19 6.06 9.05
N ASP A 65 -8.47 7.00 8.43
CA ASP A 65 -7.57 7.94 9.10
C ASP A 65 -6.40 7.29 9.87
N THR A 66 -6.21 5.97 9.69
CA THR A 66 -5.12 5.20 10.27
C THR A 66 -4.10 4.85 9.18
N ASN A 67 -2.82 5.08 9.45
CA ASN A 67 -1.74 4.74 8.52
C ASN A 67 -1.79 3.27 8.15
N ILE A 68 -1.63 2.96 6.87
CA ILE A 68 -1.48 1.59 6.38
C ILE A 68 -0.22 1.47 5.52
N PHE A 69 0.17 0.23 5.27
CA PHE A 69 1.04 -0.13 4.15
C PHE A 69 0.68 -1.53 3.67
N VAL A 70 1.25 -1.91 2.53
CA VAL A 70 1.06 -3.21 1.92
C VAL A 70 2.42 -3.85 1.67
N LEU A 71 2.57 -5.11 2.06
CA LEU A 71 3.61 -5.98 1.50
C LEU A 71 3.07 -6.60 0.21
N ASP A 72 3.70 -6.26 -0.90
CA ASP A 72 3.42 -6.81 -2.23
C ASP A 72 4.44 -7.92 -2.50
N ILE A 73 4.01 -9.15 -2.29
CA ILE A 73 4.82 -10.36 -2.34
C ILE A 73 4.63 -10.99 -3.72
N ASP A 74 5.70 -11.01 -4.53
CA ASP A 74 5.67 -11.52 -5.90
C ASP A 74 6.27 -12.91 -6.00
N GLY A 75 5.46 -13.90 -6.38
CA GLY A 75 5.93 -15.23 -6.72
C GLY A 75 6.42 -16.08 -5.54
N PRO A 76 6.83 -17.33 -5.84
CA PRO A 76 7.42 -18.24 -4.86
C PRO A 76 8.66 -17.67 -4.16
N GLU A 77 9.47 -16.87 -4.86
CA GLU A 77 10.67 -16.24 -4.32
C GLU A 77 10.32 -15.21 -3.24
N GLY A 78 9.25 -14.44 -3.43
CA GLY A 78 8.74 -13.51 -2.42
C GLY A 78 8.19 -14.24 -1.19
N GLU A 79 7.48 -15.35 -1.38
CA GLU A 79 6.98 -16.17 -0.26
C GLU A 79 8.12 -16.81 0.53
N ALA A 80 9.18 -17.27 -0.14
CA ALA A 80 10.38 -17.78 0.51
C ALA A 80 11.08 -16.69 1.33
N ALA A 81 11.29 -15.50 0.75
CA ALA A 81 11.86 -14.37 1.47
C ALA A 81 11.00 -13.95 2.68
N LEU A 82 9.67 -14.02 2.57
CA LEU A 82 8.76 -13.73 3.68
C LEU A 82 8.89 -14.77 4.79
N ALA A 83 9.02 -16.05 4.44
CA ALA A 83 9.22 -17.12 5.39
C ALA A 83 10.53 -16.94 6.18
N ASP A 84 11.62 -16.56 5.51
CA ASP A 84 12.91 -16.26 6.16
C ASP A 84 12.79 -15.08 7.12
N LEU A 85 12.10 -14.00 6.73
CA LEU A 85 11.83 -12.87 7.61
C LEU A 85 11.04 -13.26 8.85
N VAL A 86 10.01 -14.10 8.69
CA VAL A 86 9.19 -14.58 9.81
C VAL A 86 10.01 -15.49 10.74
N ALA A 87 10.81 -16.39 10.17
CA ALA A 87 11.67 -17.31 10.93
C ALA A 87 12.74 -16.57 11.74
N ALA A 88 13.32 -15.50 11.16
CA ALA A 88 14.29 -14.64 11.86
C ALA A 88 13.65 -13.72 12.92
N ASN A 89 12.33 -13.60 12.94
CA ASN A 89 11.61 -12.68 13.82
C ASN A 89 10.45 -13.37 14.57
N LYS A 90 9.22 -12.95 14.30
CA LYS A 90 8.00 -13.45 14.93
C LYS A 90 6.91 -13.66 13.88
N PRO A 91 5.94 -14.56 14.11
CA PRO A 91 4.80 -14.74 13.21
C PRO A 91 4.08 -13.43 12.87
N LEU A 92 3.63 -13.31 11.62
CA LEU A 92 2.73 -12.24 11.20
C LEU A 92 1.29 -12.58 11.60
N PRO A 93 0.50 -11.59 12.05
CA PRO A 93 -0.91 -11.81 12.29
C PRO A 93 -1.64 -12.05 10.96
N ALA A 94 -2.70 -12.87 11.00
CA ALA A 94 -3.56 -13.09 9.85
C ALA A 94 -4.32 -11.78 9.52
N THR A 95 -3.87 -11.09 8.48
CA THR A 95 -4.41 -9.79 8.07
C THR A 95 -5.26 -9.88 6.80
N LEU A 96 -5.83 -8.76 6.35
CA LEU A 96 -6.53 -8.70 5.07
C LEU A 96 -5.55 -8.86 3.92
N GLU A 97 -5.85 -9.78 3.01
CA GLU A 97 -5.00 -10.13 1.90
C GLU A 97 -5.76 -10.12 0.57
N SER A 98 -5.08 -9.74 -0.51
CA SER A 98 -5.61 -9.91 -1.86
C SER A 98 -4.67 -10.71 -2.74
N GLN A 99 -5.22 -11.64 -3.50
CA GLN A 99 -4.51 -12.38 -4.52
C GLN A 99 -4.17 -11.46 -5.70
N THR A 100 -2.92 -11.54 -6.14
CA THR A 100 -2.43 -10.91 -7.38
C THR A 100 -2.20 -11.99 -8.44
N ARG A 101 -1.67 -11.61 -9.60
CA ARG A 101 -1.37 -12.55 -10.70
C ARG A 101 -0.37 -13.64 -10.31
N ARG A 102 0.63 -13.31 -9.49
CA ARG A 102 1.74 -14.21 -9.14
C ARG A 102 1.97 -14.38 -7.64
N GLY A 103 1.27 -13.61 -6.81
CA GLY A 103 1.45 -13.67 -5.36
C GLY A 103 0.30 -12.99 -4.63
N ARG A 104 0.61 -12.16 -3.64
CA ARG A 104 -0.40 -11.55 -2.78
C ARG A 104 0.03 -10.21 -2.20
N HIS A 105 -0.97 -9.39 -1.92
CA HIS A 105 -0.84 -8.22 -1.07
C HIS A 105 -1.22 -8.60 0.35
N MET A 106 -0.39 -8.25 1.34
CA MET A 106 -0.75 -8.27 2.76
C MET A 106 -0.86 -6.83 3.27
N ILE A 107 -2.04 -6.43 3.76
CA ILE A 107 -2.33 -5.06 4.17
C ILE A 107 -2.22 -4.95 5.69
N PHE A 108 -1.47 -3.98 6.22
CA PHE A 108 -1.32 -3.78 7.67
C PHE A 108 -1.61 -2.33 8.08
N TYR A 109 -2.14 -2.15 9.29
CA TYR A 109 -2.09 -0.86 9.99
C TYR A 109 -0.68 -0.61 10.52
N ALA A 110 -0.20 0.62 10.39
CA ALA A 110 1.11 1.05 10.88
C ALA A 110 0.99 1.99 12.10
N ALA A 111 2.00 1.99 12.96
CA ALA A 111 2.11 2.93 14.07
C ALA A 111 2.39 4.37 13.60
N GLY A 112 2.87 4.55 12.38
CA GLY A 112 3.13 5.84 11.75
C GLY A 112 3.31 5.70 10.23
N PRO A 113 3.69 6.79 9.54
CA PRO A 113 3.93 6.78 8.10
C PRO A 113 4.94 5.71 7.66
N VAL A 114 4.66 5.08 6.52
CA VAL A 114 5.56 4.11 5.85
C VAL A 114 5.75 4.55 4.40
N GLY A 115 7.00 4.71 3.96
CA GLY A 115 7.32 4.99 2.56
C GLY A 115 7.20 3.75 1.67
N SER A 116 7.04 3.96 0.37
CA SER A 116 7.12 2.85 -0.59
C SER A 116 8.58 2.47 -0.85
N SER A 117 8.87 1.18 -1.03
CA SER A 117 10.19 0.69 -1.41
C SER A 117 10.09 -0.59 -2.25
N VAL A 118 11.13 -0.89 -3.01
CA VAL A 118 11.19 -2.06 -3.91
C VAL A 118 12.30 -2.98 -3.44
N SER A 119 11.96 -4.25 -3.17
CA SER A 119 12.88 -5.32 -2.73
C SER A 119 13.85 -4.97 -1.60
N LYS A 120 13.53 -3.98 -0.75
CA LYS A 120 14.43 -3.53 0.34
C LYS A 120 14.30 -4.34 1.62
N VAL A 121 13.15 -4.97 1.84
CA VAL A 121 12.88 -5.76 3.05
C VAL A 121 13.08 -7.26 2.81
N GLY A 122 13.08 -7.68 1.54
CA GLY A 122 13.33 -9.05 1.11
C GLY A 122 13.25 -9.11 -0.42
N ASN A 123 13.86 -10.14 -1.00
CA ASN A 123 13.80 -10.35 -2.44
C ASN A 123 12.33 -10.55 -2.88
N HIS A 124 11.91 -9.89 -3.98
CA HIS A 124 10.52 -9.91 -4.47
C HIS A 124 9.46 -9.50 -3.44
N ILE A 125 9.83 -8.70 -2.42
CA ILE A 125 8.90 -8.08 -1.49
C ILE A 125 9.00 -6.56 -1.63
N ASP A 126 7.95 -5.99 -2.21
CA ASP A 126 7.78 -4.55 -2.30
C ASP A 126 6.96 -4.04 -1.11
N VAL A 127 7.27 -2.83 -0.66
CA VAL A 127 6.45 -2.09 0.30
C VAL A 127 5.69 -1.01 -0.46
N ARG A 128 4.35 -1.02 -0.38
CA ARG A 128 3.51 0.07 -0.88
C ARG A 128 2.96 0.84 0.30
N GLY A 129 3.43 2.07 0.48
CA GLY A 129 3.00 2.97 1.54
C GLY A 129 2.58 4.32 0.97
N HIS A 130 3.04 5.41 1.58
CA HIS A 130 2.93 6.76 1.00
C HIS A 130 3.48 6.79 -0.43
N ASN A 131 2.78 7.55 -1.29
CA ASN A 131 3.00 7.63 -2.74
C ASN A 131 2.91 6.29 -3.50
N GLY A 132 2.44 5.23 -2.83
CA GLY A 132 2.19 3.92 -3.40
C GLY A 132 0.70 3.64 -3.51
N TYR A 133 0.36 2.73 -4.41
CA TYR A 133 -0.99 2.19 -4.55
C TYR A 133 -0.94 0.73 -5.00
N ILE A 134 -2.05 0.03 -4.81
CA ILE A 134 -2.27 -1.32 -5.33
C ILE A 134 -3.53 -1.38 -6.19
N VAL A 135 -3.63 -2.40 -7.03
CA VAL A 135 -4.88 -2.75 -7.70
C VAL A 135 -5.81 -3.42 -6.69
N ALA A 136 -7.05 -2.95 -6.62
CA ALA A 136 -8.02 -3.44 -5.64
C ALA A 136 -8.74 -4.71 -6.13
N PRO A 137 -9.16 -5.57 -5.20
CA PRO A 137 -10.08 -6.67 -5.49
C PRO A 137 -11.36 -6.23 -6.22
N GLY A 138 -11.75 -7.04 -7.21
CA GLY A 138 -12.81 -6.76 -8.18
C GLY A 138 -12.29 -6.31 -9.54
N SER A 139 -11.09 -5.71 -9.59
CA SER A 139 -10.43 -5.29 -10.83
C SER A 139 -9.86 -6.48 -11.61
N THR A 140 -9.75 -6.35 -12.93
CA THR A 140 -9.11 -7.37 -13.79
C THR A 140 -8.00 -6.74 -14.61
N VAL A 141 -6.80 -7.33 -14.58
CA VAL A 141 -5.61 -6.88 -15.32
C VAL A 141 -5.04 -8.08 -16.07
N ASP A 142 -4.79 -7.92 -17.37
CA ASP A 142 -4.28 -9.00 -18.25
C ASP A 142 -5.09 -10.31 -18.14
N GLY A 143 -6.41 -10.24 -17.94
CA GLY A 143 -7.27 -11.41 -17.76
C GLY A 143 -7.29 -12.01 -16.33
N HIS A 144 -6.52 -11.45 -15.40
CA HIS A 144 -6.48 -11.90 -14.00
C HIS A 144 -7.28 -10.98 -13.09
N THR A 145 -8.31 -11.54 -12.45
CA THR A 145 -9.14 -10.81 -11.49
C THR A 145 -8.49 -10.81 -10.11
N TYR A 146 -8.26 -9.63 -9.56
CA TYR A 146 -7.82 -9.44 -8.19
C TYR A 146 -8.97 -9.78 -7.23
N ARG A 147 -8.70 -10.56 -6.19
CA ARG A 147 -9.72 -10.99 -5.22
C ARG A 147 -9.16 -10.92 -3.81
N PHE A 148 -10.00 -10.64 -2.82
CA PHE A 148 -9.61 -10.90 -1.44
C PHE A 148 -9.45 -12.42 -1.26
N ILE A 149 -8.39 -12.84 -0.58
CA ILE A 149 -8.20 -14.26 -0.24
C ILE A 149 -9.28 -14.69 0.74
N ASP A 150 -9.51 -13.86 1.77
CA ASP A 150 -10.65 -13.97 2.68
C ASP A 150 -11.23 -12.57 2.89
N PRO A 151 -12.41 -12.26 2.32
CA PRO A 151 -13.02 -10.95 2.49
C PRO A 151 -13.48 -10.70 3.93
N HIS A 152 -13.66 -11.70 4.79
CA HIS A 152 -14.10 -11.48 6.18
C HIS A 152 -12.95 -11.06 7.11
N LYS A 153 -11.70 -11.25 6.70
CA LYS A 153 -10.55 -10.75 7.47
C LYS A 153 -10.55 -9.22 7.57
N ARG A 154 -10.02 -8.75 8.69
CA ARG A 154 -9.78 -7.33 8.96
C ARG A 154 -8.28 -7.03 8.87
N ILE A 155 -7.94 -5.80 8.50
CA ILE A 155 -6.56 -5.31 8.56
C ILE A 155 -6.10 -5.40 10.01
N GLN A 156 -4.94 -6.03 10.23
CA GLN A 156 -4.29 -6.14 11.53
C GLN A 156 -3.15 -5.13 11.65
N ARG A 157 -2.78 -4.79 12.88
CA ARG A 157 -1.58 -3.98 13.14
C ARG A 157 -0.33 -4.77 12.76
N ALA A 158 0.58 -4.12 12.06
CA ALA A 158 1.91 -4.68 11.83
C ALA A 158 2.59 -4.93 13.17
N PRO A 159 3.25 -6.09 13.35
CA PRO A 159 4.16 -6.28 14.46
C PRO A 159 5.26 -5.23 14.45
N GLU A 160 5.75 -4.87 15.64
CA GLU A 160 6.77 -3.83 15.81
C GLU A 160 8.04 -4.11 14.99
N TRP A 161 8.46 -5.37 14.90
CA TRP A 161 9.63 -5.76 14.11
C TRP A 161 9.44 -5.45 12.62
N LEU A 162 8.24 -5.71 12.08
CA LEU A 162 7.94 -5.44 10.68
C LEU A 162 7.86 -3.94 10.44
N TYR A 163 7.22 -3.20 11.34
CA TYR A 163 7.13 -1.73 11.24
C TYR A 163 8.53 -1.08 11.23
N ARG A 164 9.44 -1.51 12.10
CA ARG A 164 10.84 -1.04 12.11
C ARG A 164 11.57 -1.38 10.81
N LEU A 165 11.38 -2.60 10.30
CA LEU A 165 12.01 -3.06 9.07
C LEU A 165 11.60 -2.18 7.86
N VAL A 166 10.29 -1.95 7.67
CA VAL A 166 9.79 -1.16 6.54
C VAL A 166 10.13 0.33 6.67
N ARG A 167 10.20 0.84 7.91
CA ARG A 167 10.67 2.20 8.23
C ARG A 167 12.15 2.38 7.87
N GLY A 168 13.00 1.42 8.22
CA GLY A 168 14.43 1.44 7.90
C GLY A 168 14.70 1.33 6.40
N ALA A 169 13.92 0.51 5.69
CA ALA A 169 14.00 0.40 4.23
C ALA A 169 13.54 1.68 3.50
N GLY A 170 12.52 2.35 4.01
CA GLY A 170 11.97 3.59 3.43
C GLY A 170 12.83 4.84 3.66
N ALA A 171 13.76 4.82 4.62
CA ALA A 171 14.61 5.96 4.94
C ALA A 171 15.77 6.09 3.95
N THR A 172 15.57 6.83 2.87
CA THR A 172 16.67 7.55 2.20
C THR A 172 16.83 8.92 2.85
N ALA A 173 17.95 9.09 3.56
CA ALA A 173 18.61 10.33 3.97
C ALA A 173 17.73 11.57 4.26
N GLU A 174 17.38 11.79 5.53
CA GLU A 174 17.33 13.14 6.09
C GLU A 174 18.57 13.35 6.97
N ALA A 175 19.26 14.45 6.73
CA ALA A 175 20.58 14.76 7.23
C ALA A 175 20.68 14.72 8.76
N THR A 176 21.75 14.11 9.24
CA THR A 176 22.30 14.37 10.58
C THR A 176 22.55 15.88 10.71
N PRO A 177 22.04 16.59 11.74
CA PRO A 177 22.58 17.89 12.07
C PRO A 177 24.04 17.67 12.48
N ALA A 178 24.97 18.15 11.65
CA ALA A 178 26.37 18.23 12.02
C ALA A 178 26.50 19.04 13.31
N ASP A 179 27.29 18.51 14.23
CA ASP A 179 27.73 19.19 15.44
C ASP A 179 28.10 20.64 15.16
N ARG A 180 27.42 21.56 15.85
CA ARG A 180 27.89 22.93 15.97
C ARG A 180 29.16 22.91 16.82
N ALA A 181 30.31 22.98 16.16
CA ALA A 181 31.55 23.37 16.84
C ALA A 181 31.36 24.77 17.47
N PRO A 182 31.78 24.99 18.73
CA PRO A 182 31.70 26.31 19.33
C PRO A 182 32.76 27.22 18.69
N LEU A 183 32.32 28.37 18.15
CA LEU A 183 33.21 29.48 17.84
C LEU A 183 33.78 30.03 19.15
N GLN A 184 34.98 29.58 19.50
CA GLN A 184 35.83 30.27 20.46
C GLN A 184 36.59 31.39 19.75
N GLY A 185 36.58 32.57 20.37
CA GLY A 185 37.75 33.45 20.36
C GLY A 185 37.67 34.70 19.48
N GLY A 186 37.07 35.75 20.02
CA GLY A 186 37.45 37.13 19.70
C GLY A 186 37.68 37.88 21.01
N ARG A 187 38.94 38.06 21.40
CA ARG A 187 39.36 38.89 22.54
C ARG A 187 39.49 40.35 22.09
N CYS A 188 39.16 41.24 23.03
CA CYS A 188 39.65 42.61 23.24
C CYS A 188 39.58 43.61 22.08
#